data_AF-A0A9E0I389-F1
#
_entry.id   AF-A0A9E0I389-F1
#
_cell.length_a   1.000
_cell.length_b   1.000
_cell.length_c   1.000
_cell.angle_alpha   90.00
_cell.angle_beta   90.00
_cell.angle_gamma   90.00
#
_symmetry.space_group_name_H-M   'P 1'
#
loop_
_entity.id
_entity.type
_entity.pdbx_description
1 polymer ?
#
loop_
_entity_poly.entity_id
_entity_poly.type
_entity_poly.pdbx_seq_one_letter_code
_entity_poly.pdbx_strand_id
1 'polypeptide(L)'
;SYLMRWVDKPDFEAQDPGAVTLRAMLLSSLVFMLAHNQWLAALVAGMAYAWLYRYTRTLWAPILAHAVTNGILGAWVVVMGNWQFW
;
A
#
# COMPACT_ATOMS: atom_id res chain seq x y z
N SER A 1 7.25 4.94 5.96
CA SER A 1 7.34 4.09 4.75
C SER A 1 8.62 4.49 4.03
N TYR A 2 9.35 3.54 3.43
CA TYR A 2 10.63 3.87 2.79
C TYR A 2 10.44 4.60 1.46
N LEU A 3 10.09 3.85 0.40
CA LEU A 3 10.01 4.37 -0.98
C LEU A 3 9.18 5.65 -1.11
N MET A 4 8.00 5.69 -0.48
CA MET A 4 7.08 6.83 -0.59
C MET A 4 7.66 8.13 -0.01
N ARG A 5 8.39 8.08 1.12
CA ARG A 5 9.06 9.26 1.68
C ARG A 5 10.35 9.59 0.95
N TRP A 6 11.12 8.55 0.59
CA TRP A 6 12.37 8.67 -0.16
C TRP A 6 12.19 9.40 -1.50
N VAL A 7 11.06 9.20 -2.19
CA VAL A 7 10.70 9.90 -3.44
C VAL A 7 10.57 11.42 -3.28
N ASP A 8 10.18 11.91 -2.10
CA ASP A 8 10.11 13.36 -1.81
C ASP A 8 11.42 13.90 -1.20
N LYS A 9 12.06 13.13 -0.30
CA LYS A 9 13.34 13.48 0.33
C LYS A 9 14.21 12.23 0.55
N PRO A 10 15.50 12.24 0.16
CA PRO A 10 16.43 11.14 0.46
C PRO A 10 16.60 10.88 1.97
N ASP A 11 16.57 11.95 2.78
CA ASP A 11 16.33 11.88 4.22
C ASP A 11 14.82 12.06 4.49
N PHE A 12 14.00 11.07 4.17
CA PHE A 12 14.17 9.74 4.75
C PHE A 12 13.34 9.76 6.04
N GLU A 13 13.94 9.42 7.18
CA GLU A 13 13.21 9.46 8.45
C GLU A 13 12.99 10.87 9.05
N ALA A 14 13.57 11.95 8.48
CA ALA A 14 13.26 13.34 8.88
C ALA A 14 11.93 13.94 8.34
N GLN A 15 11.28 13.33 7.34
CA GLN A 15 10.03 13.86 6.74
C GLN A 15 8.76 13.50 7.55
N ASP A 16 7.85 14.44 7.84
CA ASP A 16 6.52 14.10 8.41
C ASP A 16 5.75 13.14 7.47
N PRO A 17 5.29 11.96 7.95
CA PRO A 17 4.34 11.09 7.26
C PRO A 17 3.07 11.78 6.70
N GLY A 18 2.65 12.93 7.23
CA GLY A 18 1.54 13.71 6.69
C GLY A 18 1.91 14.63 5.51
N ALA A 19 3.19 14.98 5.38
CA ALA A 19 3.71 15.97 4.42
C ALA A 19 4.12 15.37 3.06
N VAL A 20 3.99 14.05 2.88
CA VAL A 20 4.25 13.35 1.62
C VAL A 20 3.33 13.80 0.50
N THR A 21 3.90 14.00 -0.68
CA THR A 21 3.19 14.55 -1.85
C THR A 21 2.29 13.54 -2.54
N LEU A 22 1.33 14.03 -3.32
CA LEU A 22 0.54 13.16 -4.22
C LEU A 22 1.43 12.46 -5.26
N ARG A 23 2.55 13.06 -5.67
CA ARG A 23 3.53 12.43 -6.57
C ARG A 23 4.20 11.23 -5.90
N ALA A 24 4.63 11.37 -4.65
CA ALA A 24 5.16 10.27 -3.84
C ALA A 24 4.14 9.12 -3.67
N MET A 25 2.88 9.46 -3.35
CA MET A 25 1.79 8.48 -3.24
C MET A 25 1.56 7.72 -4.55
N LEU A 26 1.49 8.43 -5.69
CA LEU A 26 1.28 7.81 -7.01
C LEU A 26 2.47 6.93 -7.42
N LEU A 27 3.71 7.44 -7.33
CA LEU A 27 4.90 6.69 -7.74
C LEU A 27 5.11 5.43 -6.88
N SER A 28 4.91 5.52 -5.57
CA SER A 28 4.99 4.33 -4.70
C SER A 28 3.86 3.32 -4.98
N SER A 29 2.64 3.79 -5.31
CA SER A 29 1.52 2.92 -5.70
C SER A 29 1.75 2.24 -7.06
N LEU A 30 2.39 2.92 -8.01
CA LEU A 30 2.78 2.33 -9.31
C LEU A 30 3.88 1.27 -9.14
N VAL A 31 4.88 1.49 -8.29
CA VAL A 31 5.90 0.47 -8.00
C VAL A 31 5.28 -0.73 -7.28
N PHE A 32 4.36 -0.49 -6.35
CA PHE A 32 3.60 -1.55 -5.68
C PHE A 32 2.75 -2.37 -6.67
N MET A 33 2.05 -1.70 -7.60
CA MET A 33 1.27 -2.34 -8.66
C MET A 33 2.10 -3.34 -9.48
N LEU A 34 3.35 -3.00 -9.84
CA LEU A 34 4.22 -3.86 -10.67
C LEU A 34 4.58 -5.20 -10.00
N ALA A 35 4.42 -5.32 -8.68
CA ALA A 35 4.65 -6.57 -7.95
C ALA A 35 3.44 -7.52 -7.93
N HIS A 36 2.31 -7.15 -8.55
CA HIS A 36 1.05 -7.88 -8.45
C HIS A 36 0.47 -8.24 -9.82
N ASN A 37 -0.05 -9.47 -9.96
CA ASN A 37 -0.74 -9.91 -11.17
C ASN A 37 -2.03 -9.09 -11.42
N GLN A 38 -2.79 -8.82 -10.36
CA GLN A 38 -4.02 -8.01 -10.41
C GLN A 38 -3.70 -6.51 -10.32
N TRP A 39 -3.01 -5.99 -11.34
CA TRP A 39 -2.43 -4.63 -11.36
C TRP A 39 -3.42 -3.52 -10.93
N LEU A 40 -4.66 -3.52 -11.44
CA LEU A 40 -5.62 -2.47 -11.13
C LEU A 40 -6.05 -2.50 -9.65
N ALA A 41 -6.27 -3.70 -9.09
CA ALA A 41 -6.59 -3.87 -7.68
C ALA A 41 -5.41 -3.44 -6.79
N ALA A 42 -4.18 -3.79 -7.17
CA ALA A 42 -2.97 -3.40 -6.47
C ALA A 42 -2.72 -1.89 -6.51
N LEU A 43 -2.99 -1.22 -7.65
CA LEU A 43 -2.90 0.24 -7.75
C LEU A 43 -3.88 0.95 -6.81
N VAL A 44 -5.16 0.51 -6.80
CA VAL A 44 -6.19 1.08 -5.92
C VAL A 44 -5.87 0.82 -4.45
N ALA A 45 -5.46 -0.41 -4.09
CA ALA A 45 -5.05 -0.76 -2.74
C ALA A 45 -3.82 0.06 -2.29
N GLY A 46 -2.80 0.17 -3.15
CA GLY A 46 -1.60 0.99 -2.90
C GLY A 46 -1.95 2.45 -2.61
N MET A 47 -2.81 3.07 -3.41
CA MET A 47 -3.27 4.43 -3.17
C MET A 47 -4.06 4.56 -1.85
N ALA A 48 -4.92 3.59 -1.53
CA ALA A 48 -5.70 3.58 -0.30
C ALA A 48 -4.80 3.46 0.95
N TYR A 49 -3.81 2.55 0.93
CA TYR A 49 -2.83 2.42 2.01
C TYR A 49 -1.92 3.64 2.13
N ALA A 50 -1.50 4.24 1.01
CA ALA A 50 -0.71 5.47 1.00
C ALA A 50 -1.49 6.66 1.58
N TRP A 51 -2.79 6.78 1.27
CA TRP A 51 -3.67 7.79 1.85
C TRP A 51 -3.91 7.56 3.35
N LEU A 52 -4.17 6.31 3.76
CA LEU A 52 -4.34 5.93 5.15
C LEU A 52 -3.06 6.22 5.97
N TYR A 53 -1.88 5.94 5.41
CA TYR A 53 -0.59 6.31 5.99
C TYR A 53 -0.47 7.82 6.20
N ARG A 54 -0.77 8.62 5.17
CA ARG A 54 -0.70 10.08 5.22
C ARG A 54 -1.67 10.67 6.25
N TYR A 55 -2.88 10.13 6.34
CA TYR A 55 -3.90 10.59 7.29
C TYR A 55 -3.53 10.24 8.74
N THR A 56 -3.21 8.97 9.00
CA THR A 56 -2.95 8.46 10.37
C THR A 56 -1.54 8.74 10.88
N ARG A 57 -0.61 9.11 9.98
CA ARG A 57 0.83 9.29 10.23
C ARG A 57 1.57 8.09 10.84
N THR A 58 0.93 6.92 10.92
CA THR A 58 1.50 5.70 11.48
C THR A 58 1.60 4.59 10.44
N LEU A 59 2.68 3.81 10.48
CA LEU A 59 2.83 2.62 9.65
C LEU A 59 1.89 1.48 10.05
N TRP A 60 1.42 1.46 11.29
CA TRP A 60 0.55 0.38 11.78
C TRP A 60 -0.80 0.33 11.07
N ALA A 61 -1.40 1.47 10.73
CA ALA A 61 -2.69 1.52 10.06
C ALA A 61 -2.69 0.85 8.66
N PRO A 62 -1.79 1.19 7.71
CA PRO A 62 -1.70 0.49 6.43
C PRO A 62 -1.23 -0.96 6.57
N ILE A 63 -0.35 -1.30 7.52
CA ILE A 63 0.06 -2.69 7.78
C ILE A 63 -1.14 -3.54 8.20
N LEU A 64 -1.94 -3.08 9.17
CA LEU A 64 -3.14 -3.78 9.63
C LEU A 64 -4.20 -3.86 8.53
N ALA A 65 -4.44 -2.77 7.79
CA ALA A 65 -5.37 -2.77 6.67
C ALA A 65 -4.96 -3.79 5.58
N HIS A 66 -3.67 -3.87 5.25
CA HIS A 66 -3.14 -4.85 4.31
C HIS A 66 -3.25 -6.29 4.84
N ALA A 67 -2.90 -6.53 6.10
CA ALA A 67 -3.03 -7.86 6.72
C ALA A 67 -4.49 -8.34 6.76
N VAL A 68 -5.44 -7.47 7.11
CA VAL A 68 -6.88 -7.78 7.12
C VAL A 68 -7.39 -8.09 5.71
N THR A 69 -7.04 -7.27 4.71
CA THR A 69 -7.48 -7.49 3.33
C THR A 69 -6.93 -8.78 2.73
N ASN A 70 -5.66 -9.11 2.98
CA ASN A 70 -5.08 -10.40 2.56
C ASN A 70 -5.67 -11.59 3.35
N GLY A 71 -5.92 -11.44 4.65
CA GLY A 71 -6.54 -12.49 5.46
C GLY A 71 -7.95 -12.85 4.98
N ILE A 72 -8.76 -11.85 4.64
CA ILE A 72 -10.09 -12.03 4.05
C ILE A 72 -9.99 -12.67 2.65
N LEU A 73 -9.08 -12.18 1.80
CA LEU A 73 -8.87 -12.74 0.46
C LEU A 73 -8.42 -14.20 0.52
N GLY A 74 -7.43 -14.52 1.37
CA GLY A 74 -6.94 -15.89 1.56
C GLY A 74 -8.01 -16.84 2.09
N ALA A 75 -8.79 -16.41 3.09
CA ALA A 75 -9.93 -17.19 3.57
C ALA A 75 -10.96 -17.45 2.46
N TRP A 76 -11.28 -16.44 1.64
CA TRP A 76 -12.19 -16.58 0.51
C TRP A 76 -11.64 -17.48 -0.60
N VAL A 77 -10.34 -17.38 -0.93
CA VAL A 77 -9.66 -18.27 -1.90
C VAL A 77 -9.74 -19.72 -1.43
N VAL A 78 -9.46 -20.00 -0.15
CA VAL A 78 -9.52 -21.35 0.43
C VAL A 78 -10.96 -21.89 0.43
N VAL A 79 -11.96 -21.08 0.81
CA VAL A 79 -13.37 -21.50 0.87
C VAL A 79 -13.96 -21.73 -0.53
N MET A 80 -13.61 -20.90 -1.52
CA MET A 80 -14.20 -20.93 -2.86
C MET A 80 -13.34 -21.68 -3.90
N GLY A 81 -12.15 -22.15 -3.53
CA GLY A 81 -11.19 -22.81 -4.44
C GLY A 81 -10.56 -21.89 -5.50
N ASN A 82 -10.67 -20.57 -5.32
CA ASN A 82 -10.39 -19.57 -6.35
C ASN A 82 -8.90 -19.13 -6.40
N TRP A 83 -8.00 -20.11 -6.56
CA TRP A 83 -6.55 -19.94 -6.49
C TRP A 83 -5.94 -18.94 -7.49
N GLN A 84 -6.66 -18.57 -8.55
CA GLN A 84 -6.23 -17.54 -9.52
C GLN A 84 -6.08 -16.11 -8.93
N PHE A 85 -6.49 -15.90 -7.68
CA PHE A 85 -6.34 -14.64 -6.94
C PHE A 85 -5.26 -14.69 -5.84
N TRP A 86 -4.45 -15.76 -5.80
CA TRP A 86 -3.29 -15.91 -4.92
C TRP A 86 -2.00 -15.86 -5.73
#